data_AF-A0A3D0ZNU8-F1
#
_entry.id   AF-A0A3D0ZNU8-F1
#
_cell.length_a   1.000
_cell.length_b   1.000
_cell.length_c   1.000
_cell.angle_alpha   90.00
_cell.angle_beta   90.00
_cell.angle_gamma   90.00
#
_symmetry.space_group_name_H-M   'P 1'
#
loop_
_entity.id
_entity.type
_entity.pdbx_description
1 polymer ?
#
loop_
_entity_poly.entity_id
_entity_poly.type
_entity_poly.pdbx_seq_one_letter_code
_entity_poly.pdbx_strand_id
1 'polypeptide(L)' 'MSKKPGLTVLAGPTAVGKGTVSTYIRDNYPEVWLSVSATTRAPRPG' A
#
# COMPACT_ATOMS: atom_id res chain seq x y z
N MET A 1 21.55 -12.74 -14.50
CA MET A 1 21.28 -11.45 -13.82
C MET A 1 20.04 -11.62 -12.96
N SER A 2 20.10 -11.34 -11.66
CA SER A 2 18.91 -11.39 -10.79
C SER A 2 17.94 -10.28 -11.20
N LYS A 3 16.67 -10.60 -11.42
CA LYS A 3 15.64 -9.64 -11.80
C LYS A 3 15.36 -8.71 -10.61
N LYS A 4 15.45 -7.39 -10.82
CA LYS A 4 15.08 -6.42 -9.78
C LYS A 4 13.61 -6.64 -9.37
N PRO A 5 13.27 -6.57 -8.08
CA PRO A 5 11.88 -6.64 -7.64
C PRO A 5 11.05 -5.54 -8.31
N GLY A 6 9.83 -5.88 -8.71
CA GLY A 6 8.91 -4.94 -9.35
C GLY A 6 8.31 -3.97 -8.35
N LEU A 7 7.98 -2.77 -8.83
CA LEU A 7 7.20 -1.78 -8.09
C LEU A 7 5.88 -1.53 -8.81
N THR A 8 4.77 -1.60 -8.08
CA THR A 8 3.44 -1.29 -8.58
C THR A 8 2.87 -0.09 -7.84
N VAL A 9 2.28 0.84 -8.58
CA VAL A 9 1.66 2.05 -8.01
C VAL A 9 0.15 1.98 -8.22
N LEU A 10 -0.60 2.02 -7.13
CA LEU A 10 -2.06 2.14 -7.15
C LEU A 10 -2.45 3.61 -6.94
N ALA A 11 -2.90 4.27 -8.00
CA ALA A 11 -3.23 5.70 -7.99
C ALA A 11 -4.70 5.97 -8.35
N GLY A 12 -5.21 7.14 -7.96
CA GLY A 12 -6.57 7.60 -8.21
C GLY A 12 -7.08 8.55 -7.13
N PRO A 13 -8.18 9.30 -7.36
CA PRO A 13 -8.77 10.22 -6.38
C PRO A 13 -9.16 9.55 -5.04
N THR A 14 -9.50 10.35 -4.03
CA THR A 14 -10.06 9.83 -2.78
C THR A 14 -11.37 9.07 -3.03
N ALA A 15 -11.67 8.06 -2.21
CA ALA A 15 -12.89 7.25 -2.24
C ALA A 15 -13.11 6.32 -3.46
N VAL A 16 -12.16 6.20 -4.39
CA VAL A 16 -12.25 5.25 -5.53
C VAL A 16 -11.95 3.78 -5.19
N GLY A 17 -11.85 3.43 -3.89
CA GLY A 17 -11.64 2.03 -3.47
C GLY A 17 -10.20 1.53 -3.43
N LYS A 18 -9.17 2.40 -3.53
CA LYS A 18 -7.76 1.98 -3.47
C LYS A 18 -7.39 1.19 -2.20
N GLY A 19 -7.95 1.57 -1.05
CA GLY A 19 -7.75 0.88 0.22
C GLY A 19 -8.30 -0.55 0.22
N THR A 20 -9.42 -0.78 -0.48
CA THR A 20 -10.00 -2.11 -0.65
C THR A 20 -9.06 -3.01 -1.45
N VAL A 21 -8.52 -2.51 -2.56
CA VAL A 21 -7.55 -3.26 -3.38
C VAL A 21 -6.27 -3.55 -2.60
N SER A 22 -5.71 -2.58 -1.87
CA SER A 22 -4.51 -2.81 -1.07
C SER A 22 -4.72 -3.79 0.09
N THR A 23 -5.93 -3.82 0.66
CA THR A 23 -6.31 -4.80 1.69
C THR A 23 -6.33 -6.20 1.10
N TYR A 24 -7.03 -6.39 -0.02
CA TYR A 24 -7.04 -7.67 -0.73
C TYR A 24 -5.63 -8.16 -1.06
N ILE A 25 -4.75 -7.30 -1.57
CA ILE A 25 -3.37 -7.68 -1.90
C ILE A 25 -2.63 -8.18 -0.65
N ARG A 26 -2.72 -7.46 0.47
CA ARG A 26 -2.06 -7.85 1.72
C ARG A 26 -2.55 -9.17 2.29
N ASP A 27 -3.85 -9.44 2.15
CA ASP A 27 -4.46 -10.66 2.68
C ASP A 27 -4.13 -11.90 1.84
N ASN A 28 -3.91 -11.72 0.53
CA ASN A 28 -3.73 -12.83 -0.42
C ASN A 28 -2.29 -13.03 -0.92
N TYR A 29 -1.42 -12.02 -0.79
CA TYR A 29 -0.02 -12.04 -1.24
C TYR A 29 0.89 -11.50 -0.14
N PRO A 30 1.13 -12.28 0.95
CA PRO A 30 1.90 -11.82 2.12
C PRO A 30 3.36 -11.50 1.81
N GLU A 31 3.90 -11.93 0.68
CA GLU A 31 5.22 -11.59 0.18
C GLU A 31 5.31 -10.14 -0.36
N VAL A 32 4.18 -9.49 -0.62
CA VAL A 32 4.12 -8.11 -1.11
C VAL A 32 4.26 -7.13 0.04
N TRP A 33 5.25 -6.25 -0.07
CA TRP A 33 5.48 -5.19 0.90
C TRP A 33 4.62 -3.96 0.57
N LEU A 34 3.83 -3.49 1.53
CA LEU A 34 3.12 -2.21 1.42
C LEU A 34 3.96 -1.08 2.00
N SER A 35 4.26 -0.07 1.19
CA SER A 35 4.95 1.14 1.65
C SER A 35 4.08 1.95 2.61
N VAL A 36 4.66 2.38 3.74
CA VAL A 36 4.04 3.27 4.73
C VAL A 36 4.72 4.63 4.64
N SER A 37 3.94 5.70 4.47
CA SER A 37 4.48 7.06 4.39
C SER A 37 4.76 7.64 5.78
N ALA A 38 5.70 8.58 5.83
CA ALA A 38 5.87 9.46 6.98
C ALA A 38 4.84 10.61 6.92
N THR A 39 4.37 11.04 8.09
CA THR A 39 3.47 12.22 8.22
C THR A 39 3.83 13.03 9.46
N THR A 40 3.63 14.34 9.42
CA THR A 40 3.83 15.25 10.55
C THR A 40 2.61 15.40 11.46
N ARG A 41 1.47 14.81 11.06
CA ARG A 41 0.27 14.81 11.90
C ARG A 41 0.49 13.96 13.14
N ALA A 42 -0.04 14.40 14.28
CA ALA A 42 -0.04 13.59 15.49
C ALA A 42 -0.78 12.26 15.25
N PRO A 43 -0.39 11.17 15.94
CA PRO A 43 -1.15 9.93 15.92
C PRO A 43 -2.62 10.17 16.28
N ARG A 44 -3.53 9.45 15.61
CA ARG A 44 -4.94 9.48 16.01
C ARG A 44 -5.07 8.76 17.36
N PRO A 45 -5.96 9.20 18.28
CA PRO A 45 -6.23 8.45 19.49
C PRO A 45 -6.75 7.04 19.14
N GLY A 46 -6.07 6.00 19.63
CA GLY A 46 -6.36 4.59 19.33
C GLY A 46 -5.16 3.86 18.74
#